data_AF-A0A821LA30-F1
#
_entry.id   AF-A0A821LA30-F1
#
_cell.length_a   1.000
_cell.length_b   1.000
_cell.length_c   1.000
_cell.angle_alpha   90.00
_cell.angle_beta   90.00
_cell.angle_gamma   90.00
#
_symmetry.space_group_name_H-M   'P 1'
#
loop_
_entity.id
_entity.type
_entity.pdbx_description
1 polymer ?
#
loop_
_entity_poly.entity_id
_entity_poly.type
_entity_poly.pdbx_seq_one_letter_code
_entity_poly.pdbx_strand_id
1 'polypeptide(L)'
;MDIVPAIQIKNFWPNDVQWFLDRLNRNHPCLYKKLIPNASMHLIAKWSKKTPDGDGDLEFRYSFSTLERLFAQERTENEKILNGTARSI
;
A
#
# COMPACT_ATOMS: atom_id res chain seq x y z
N MET A 1 -21.42 -0.47 -2.90
CA MET A 1 -20.29 -1.35 -2.57
C MET A 1 -19.60 -1.67 -3.87
N ASP A 2 -18.35 -1.23 -4.05
CA ASP A 2 -17.59 -1.45 -5.29
C ASP A 2 -16.68 -2.66 -5.12
N ILE A 3 -16.83 -3.65 -6.00
CA ILE A 3 -15.95 -4.83 -6.05
C ILE A 3 -14.94 -4.60 -7.16
N VAL A 4 -13.67 -4.49 -6.79
CA VAL A 4 -12.58 -4.25 -7.73
C VAL A 4 -11.74 -5.53 -7.84
N PRO A 5 -11.70 -6.19 -9.01
CA PRO A 5 -10.85 -7.35 -9.21
C PRO A 5 -9.38 -6.92 -9.14
N ALA A 6 -8.60 -7.68 -8.37
CA ALA A 6 -7.19 -7.39 -8.16
C ALA A 6 -6.35 -8.68 -8.21
N ILE A 7 -5.20 -8.61 -8.89
CA ILE A 7 -4.22 -9.70 -8.92
C ILE A 7 -3.20 -9.43 -7.80
N GLN A 8 -3.11 -10.33 -6.83
CA GLN A 8 -2.12 -10.23 -5.77
C GLN A 8 -0.74 -10.70 -6.27
N ILE A 9 0.26 -9.85 -6.13
CA ILE A 9 1.66 -10.17 -6.39
C ILE A 9 2.33 -10.50 -5.06
N LYS A 10 2.84 -11.73 -4.94
CA LYS A 10 3.51 -12.23 -3.73
C LYS A 10 5.03 -12.12 -3.90
N ASN A 11 5.71 -11.66 -2.84
CA ASN A 11 7.17 -11.66 -2.72
C ASN A 11 7.94 -10.94 -3.84
N PHE A 12 7.29 -10.03 -4.57
CA PHE A 12 7.90 -9.25 -5.63
C PHE A 12 7.41 -7.81 -5.59
N TRP A 13 8.37 -6.88 -5.72
CA TRP A 13 8.12 -5.45 -5.82
C TRP A 13 8.77 -4.94 -7.11
N PRO A 14 8.02 -4.27 -8.00
CA PRO A 14 8.55 -3.72 -9.25
C PRO A 14 9.68 -2.71 -9.02
N ASN A 15 10.59 -2.60 -9.99
CA ASN A 15 11.66 -1.60 -9.96
C ASN A 15 11.11 -0.17 -9.86
N ASP A 16 9.95 0.10 -10.46
CA ASP A 16 9.29 1.40 -10.45
C ASP A 16 8.94 1.90 -9.04
N VAL A 17 8.84 0.99 -8.06
CA VAL A 17 8.53 1.32 -6.66
C VAL A 17 9.72 1.12 -5.73
N GLN A 18 10.87 0.71 -6.26
CA GLN A 18 12.08 0.49 -5.48
C GLN A 18 12.56 1.78 -4.80
N TRP A 19 12.50 2.92 -5.48
CA TRP A 19 12.88 4.22 -4.89
C TRP A 19 12.05 4.57 -3.64
N PHE A 20 10.78 4.17 -3.61
CA PHE A 20 9.89 4.38 -2.47
C PHE A 20 10.25 3.44 -1.32
N LEU A 21 10.47 2.16 -1.62
CA LEU A 21 10.94 1.16 -0.66
C LEU A 21 12.27 1.56 -0.03
N ASP A 22 13.21 2.06 -0.83
CA ASP A 22 14.51 2.55 -0.36
C ASP A 22 14.38 3.80 0.51
N ARG A 23 13.47 4.72 0.15
CA ARG A 23 13.17 5.90 0.97
C ARG A 23 12.55 5.50 2.31
N LEU A 24 11.63 4.54 2.30
CA LEU A 24 11.01 4.01 3.50
C LEU A 24 12.05 3.31 4.39
N ASN A 25 12.93 2.50 3.82
CA ASN A 25 14.01 1.84 4.55
C ASN A 25 14.98 2.85 5.18
N ARG A 26 15.32 3.93 4.45
CA ARG A 26 16.21 4.97 4.98
C ARG A 26 15.58 5.80 6.11
N ASN A 27 14.33 6.24 5.94
CA ASN A 27 13.68 7.14 6.89
C ASN A 27 13.03 6.41 8.07
N HIS A 28 12.52 5.20 7.84
CA HIS A 28 11.81 4.39 8.84
C HIS A 28 12.19 2.91 8.71
N PRO A 29 13.45 2.52 8.97
CA PRO A 29 13.94 1.14 8.80
C PRO A 29 13.16 0.12 9.63
N CYS A 30 12.66 0.50 10.81
CA CYS A 30 11.83 -0.37 11.65
C CYS A 30 10.48 -0.68 11.00
N LEU A 31 9.81 0.34 10.44
CA LEU A 31 8.55 0.16 9.70
C LEU A 31 8.78 -0.62 8.41
N TYR A 32 9.88 -0.36 7.70
CA TYR A 32 10.25 -1.13 6.51
C TYR A 32 10.35 -2.63 6.83
N LYS A 33 11.13 -3.01 7.85
CA LYS A 33 11.33 -4.41 8.25
C LYS A 33 10.04 -5.07 8.75
N LYS A 34 9.14 -4.32 9.38
CA LYS A 34 7.87 -4.85 9.91
C LYS A 34 6.80 -4.99 8.82
N LEU A 35 6.67 -3.98 7.96
CA LEU A 35 5.53 -3.87 7.04
C LEU A 35 5.77 -4.54 5.70
N ILE A 36 6.95 -4.35 5.09
CA ILE A 36 7.20 -4.84 3.72
C ILE A 36 7.11 -6.37 3.59
N PRO A 37 7.63 -7.19 4.54
CA PRO A 37 7.45 -8.64 4.47
C PRO A 37 6.00 -9.10 4.58
N ASN A 38 5.14 -8.31 5.24
CA ASN A 38 3.73 -8.62 5.47
C ASN A 38 2.78 -7.92 4.49
N ALA A 39 3.31 -7.02 3.66
CA ALA A 39 2.55 -6.31 2.65
C ALA A 39 2.56 -7.08 1.33
N SER A 40 1.43 -7.07 0.63
CA SER A 40 1.34 -7.54 -0.76
C SER A 40 0.99 -6.38 -1.67
N MET A 41 1.61 -6.36 -2.84
CA MET A 41 1.21 -5.47 -3.92
C MET A 41 0.08 -6.10 -4.71
N HIS A 42 -0.84 -5.26 -5.19
CA HIS A 42 -1.94 -5.70 -6.03
C HIS A 42 -1.89 -4.99 -7.39
N LEU A 43 -2.26 -5.68 -8.46
CA LEU A 43 -2.55 -5.07 -9.75
C LEU A 43 -4.06 -4.96 -9.92
N ILE A 44 -4.53 -3.75 -10.13
CA ILE A 44 -5.94 -3.46 -10.37
C ILE A 44 -6.11 -3.12 -11.84
N ALA A 45 -7.06 -3.77 -12.49
CA ALA A 45 -7.45 -3.44 -13.85
C ALA A 45 -8.36 -2.21 -13.84
N LYS A 46 -8.07 -1.24 -14.69
CA LYS A 46 -8.85 -0.02 -14.87
C LYS A 46 -8.97 0.27 -16.35
N TRP A 47 -10.20 0.48 -16.81
CA TRP A 47 -10.44 0.96 -18.17
C TRP A 47 -9.89 2.38 -18.31
N SER A 48 -9.01 2.58 -19.29
CA SER A 48 -8.58 3.91 -19.69
C SER A 48 -9.79 4.69 -20.21
N LYS A 49 -9.75 6.02 -20.12
CA LYS A 49 -10.84 6.85 -20.63
C LYS A 49 -10.90 6.64 -22.14
N LYS A 50 -12.07 6.28 -22.68
CA LYS A 50 -12.29 6.17 -24.13
C LYS A 50 -11.75 7.44 -24.81
N THR A 51 -10.80 7.28 -25.71
CA THR A 51 -10.52 8.31 -26.72
C THR A 51 -11.79 8.47 -27.58
N PRO A 52 -12.04 9.65 -28.16
CA PRO A 52 -13.23 9.88 -28.97
C PRO A 52 -13.37 8.93 -30.17
N ASP A 53 -12.32 8.19 -30.54
CA ASP A 53 -12.26 7.26 -31.68
C ASP A 53 -12.51 5.77 -31.33
N GLY A 54 -12.90 5.43 -30.11
CA GLY A 54 -13.40 4.09 -29.77
C GLY A 54 -12.49 3.25 -28.87
N ASP A 55 -13.17 2.45 -28.04
CA ASP A 55 -12.76 1.52 -26.96
C ASP A 55 -11.51 1.83 -26.12
N GLY A 56 -11.75 2.02 -24.82
CA GLY A 56 -10.70 2.25 -23.84
C GLY A 56 -9.89 0.98 -23.62
N ASP A 57 -8.57 1.11 -23.60
CA ASP A 57 -7.65 0.03 -23.26
C ASP A 57 -7.80 -0.36 -21.79
N LEU A 58 -7.65 -1.67 -21.51
CA LEU A 58 -7.57 -2.16 -20.14
C LEU A 58 -6.16 -1.91 -19.61
N GLU A 59 -6.00 -0.96 -18.70
CA GLU A 59 -4.74 -0.66 -18.04
C GLU A 59 -4.65 -1.34 -16.68
N PHE A 60 -3.47 -1.85 -16.32
CA PHE A 60 -3.20 -2.34 -14.97
C PHE A 60 -2.44 -1.31 -14.16
N ARG A 61 -2.88 -1.06 -12.93
CA ARG A 61 -2.24 -0.13 -12.00
C ARG A 61 -1.84 -0.84 -10.72
N TYR A 62 -0.64 -0.51 -10.22
CA TYR A 62 -0.20 -0.96 -8.91
C TYR A 62 -1.08 -0.33 -7.81
N SER A 63 -1.44 -1.15 -6.83
CA SER A 63 -2.18 -0.78 -5.65
C SER A 63 -1.45 -1.28 -4.41
N PHE A 64 -1.28 -0.37 -3.45
CA PHE A 64 -0.55 -0.58 -2.19
C PHE A 64 -1.48 -0.56 -0.98
N SER A 65 -2.78 -0.79 -1.20
CA SER A 65 -3.84 -0.71 -0.17
C SER A 65 -3.53 -1.52 1.10
N THR A 66 -2.89 -2.68 0.95
CA THR A 66 -2.46 -3.50 2.10
C THR A 66 -1.39 -2.79 2.92
N LEU A 67 -0.41 -2.17 2.26
CA LEU A 67 0.65 -1.43 2.93
C LEU A 67 0.09 -0.17 3.61
N GLU A 68 -0.76 0.59 2.93
CA GLU A 68 -1.43 1.77 3.50
C GLU A 68 -2.24 1.44 4.76
N ARG A 69 -2.98 0.32 4.73
CA ARG A 69 -3.72 -0.17 5.90
C ARG A 69 -2.79 -0.51 7.06
N LEU A 70 -1.71 -1.25 6.79
CA LEU A 70 -0.74 -1.59 7.83
C LEU A 70 -0.09 -0.34 8.42
N PHE A 71 0.26 0.65 7.59
CA PHE A 71 0.75 1.95 8.08
C PHE A 71 -0.27 2.66 8.98
N ALA A 72 -1.55 2.69 8.58
CA ALA A 72 -2.60 3.30 9.38
C ALA A 72 -2.78 2.58 10.73
N GLN A 73 -2.68 1.25 10.76
CA GLN A 73 -2.71 0.46 11.98
C GLN A 73 -1.54 0.80 12.90
N GLU A 74 -0.30 0.78 12.39
CA GLU A 74 0.88 1.14 13.19
C GLU A 74 0.77 2.56 13.77
N ARG A 75 0.26 3.52 13.01
CA ARG A 75 0.03 4.87 13.51
C ARG A 75 -1.00 4.89 14.65
N THR A 76 -2.11 4.19 14.47
CA THR A 76 -3.17 4.09 15.50
C THR A 76 -2.66 3.38 16.75
N GLU A 77 -1.85 2.33 16.61
CA GLU A 77 -1.28 1.59 17.74
C GLU A 77 -0.26 2.43 18.50
N ASN A 78 0.65 3.13 17.81
CA ASN A 78 1.59 4.05 18.45
C ASN A 78 0.87 5.23 19.12
N GLU A 79 -0.19 5.77 18.50
CA GLU A 79 -1.00 6.85 19.07
C GLU A 79 -1.81 6.36 20.28
N LYS A 80 -2.30 5.11 20.28
CA LYS A 80 -2.99 4.49 21.41
C LYS A 80 -2.05 4.18 22.58
N ILE A 81 -0.79 3.81 22.32
CA ILE A 81 0.23 3.62 23.38
C ILE A 81 0.52 4.97 24.04
N LEU A 82 0.78 6.02 23.25
CA LEU A 82 1.08 7.36 23.78
C LEU A 82 -0.09 7.99 24.55
N ASN A 83 -1.33 7.77 24.09
CA ASN A 83 -2.55 8.24 24.79
C ASN A 83 -3.03 7.27 25.89
N GLY A 84 -2.48 6.06 25.95
CA GLY A 84 -2.84 5.00 26.90
C GLY A 84 -2.07 5.05 28.21
N THR A 85 -0.87 5.67 28.23
CA THR A 85 -0.06 5.84 29.46
C THR A 85 -0.49 7.04 30.32
N ALA A 86 -1.59 7.72 29.98
CA ALA A 86 -2.11 8.87 30.72
C ALA A 86 -3.35 8.58 31.58
N ARG A 87 -3.78 7.30 31.71
CA ARG A 87 -4.95 6.90 32.52
C ARG A 87 -4.65 5.69 33.41
N SER A 88 -3.73 5.86 34.36
CA SER A 88 -3.67 5.18 35.67
C SER A 88 -2.42 5.70 36.39
N ILE A 89 -2.47 6.96 36.84
CA ILE A 89 -1.63 7.46 37.92
C ILE A 89 -2.56 7.66 39.11
#